data_AF-A0A0P0CHW1-F1
#
_entry.id   AF-A0A0P0CHW1-F1
#
_cell.length_a   1.000
_cell.length_b   1.000
_cell.length_c   1.000
_cell.angle_alpha   90.00
_cell.angle_beta   90.00
_cell.angle_gamma   90.00
#
_symmetry.space_group_name_H-M   'P 1'
#
loop_
_entity.id
_entity.type
_entity.pdbx_description
1 polymer ?
#
loop_
_entity_poly.entity_id
_entity_poly.type
_entity_poly.pdbx_seq_one_letter_code
_entity_poly.pdbx_strand_id
1 'polypeptide(L)' 'MKTLLPNNVFCSTFGHNYFKVKNVNSETSEIVCKCCGNKFLSTSQGDVLQISFGNNDIETLIDYLDFQEHRFRKKTA' A
#
# COMPACT_ATOMS: atom_id res chain seq x y z
N MET A 1 17.06 7.19 -15.32
CA MET A 1 15.96 6.21 -15.22
C MET A 1 15.57 6.10 -13.76
N LYS A 2 14.33 6.43 -13.37
CA LYS A 2 13.86 6.17 -12.00
C LYS A 2 13.60 4.67 -11.89
N THR A 3 14.46 3.98 -11.17
CA THR A 3 14.28 2.57 -10.82
C THR A 3 12.96 2.44 -10.06
N LEU A 4 11.95 1.82 -10.67
CA LEU A 4 10.73 1.40 -9.99
C LEU A 4 11.11 0.20 -9.10
N LEU A 5 11.78 0.48 -7.98
CA LEU A 5 11.75 -0.45 -6.86
C LEU A 5 10.27 -0.65 -6.54
N PRO A 6 9.78 -1.89 -6.40
CA PRO A 6 8.42 -2.10 -5.93
C PRO A 6 8.30 -1.30 -4.64
N ASN A 7 7.36 -0.36 -4.60
CA ASN A 7 7.27 0.66 -3.55
C ASN A 7 7.24 0.07 -2.12
N ASN A 8 7.00 -1.23 -2.02
CA ASN A 8 7.03 -2.06 -0.83
C ASN A 8 8.44 -2.36 -0.28
N VAL A 9 9.48 -2.52 -1.11
CA VAL A 9 10.81 -2.98 -0.64
C VAL A 9 11.47 -1.96 0.28
N PHE A 10 11.45 -0.67 -0.10
CA PHE A 10 11.99 0.39 0.75
C PHE A 10 11.29 0.44 2.12
N CYS A 11 9.96 0.36 2.13
CA CYS A 11 9.18 0.39 3.37
C CYS A 11 9.45 -0.85 4.24
N SER A 12 9.63 -2.01 3.63
CA SER A 12 9.92 -3.26 4.32
C SER A 12 11.31 -3.26 4.97
N THR A 13 12.28 -2.54 4.41
CA THR A 13 13.65 -2.47 4.95
C THR A 13 13.85 -1.32 5.94
N PHE A 14 13.29 -0.15 5.68
CA PHE A 14 13.56 1.07 6.47
C PHE A 14 12.35 1.57 7.27
N GLY A 15 11.21 0.91 7.15
CA GLY A 15 9.94 1.39 7.69
C GLY A 15 9.26 2.42 6.79
N HIS A 16 8.04 2.79 7.17
CA HIS A 16 7.22 3.72 6.40
C HIS A 16 7.56 5.19 6.69
N ASN A 17 7.53 6.02 5.64
CA ASN A 17 7.69 7.45 5.76
C ASN A 17 6.33 8.15 5.79
N TYR A 18 5.76 8.28 6.99
CA TYR A 18 4.41 8.76 7.21
C TYR A 18 4.27 10.28 7.10
N PHE A 19 3.17 10.73 6.48
CA PHE A 19 2.75 12.11 6.43
C PHE A 19 1.28 12.22 6.81
N LYS A 20 0.97 13.19 7.67
CA LYS A 20 -0.40 13.46 8.09
C LYS A 20 -1.21 14.06 6.94
N VAL A 21 -2.37 13.47 6.66
CA VAL A 21 -3.31 13.92 5.64
C VAL A 21 -4.39 14.80 6.27
N LYS A 22 -5.10 14.27 7.27
CA LYS A 22 -6.15 14.99 8.01
C LYS A 22 -6.39 14.39 9.40
N ASN A 23 -7.00 15.16 10.28
CA ASN A 23 -7.60 14.61 11.50
C ASN A 23 -8.90 13.89 11.12
N VAL A 24 -9.08 12.67 11.59
CA VAL A 24 -10.35 11.94 11.47
C VAL A 24 -11.26 12.30 12.64
N ASN A 25 -10.69 12.37 13.84
CA ASN A 25 -11.34 12.92 15.04
C ASN A 25 -10.28 13.54 15.98
N SER A 26 -10.64 13.84 17.23
CA SER A 26 -9.74 14.42 18.23
C SER A 26 -8.54 13.53 18.59
N GLU A 27 -8.68 12.22 18.43
CA GLU A 27 -7.70 11.22 18.86
C GLU A 27 -7.02 10.48 17.71
N THR A 28 -7.53 10.62 16.49
CA THR A 28 -7.07 9.84 15.32
C THR A 28 -6.83 10.73 14.11
N SER A 29 -5.76 10.44 13.39
CA SER A 29 -5.37 11.12 12.15
C SER A 29 -5.18 10.12 11.02
N GLU A 30 -5.65 10.45 9.83
CA GLU A 30 -5.28 9.72 8.61
C GLU A 30 -3.85 10.14 8.23
N ILE A 31 -2.99 9.16 8.03
CA ILE A 31 -1.61 9.34 7.57
C ILE A 31 -1.40 8.50 6.28
N VAL A 32 -0.49 8.95 5.43
CA VAL A 32 -0.12 8.24 4.20
C VAL A 32 1.39 8.05 4.15
N CYS A 33 1.86 6.90 3.65
CA CYS A 33 3.27 6.70 3.39
C CYS A 33 3.65 7.31 2.03
N LYS A 34 4.63 8.23 1.97
CA LYS A 34 5.09 8.78 0.68
C LYS A 34 5.80 7.77 -0.22
N CYS A 35 6.33 6.69 0.38
CA CYS A 35 7.06 5.67 -0.35
C CYS A 35 6.10 4.68 -1.03
N CYS A 36 5.12 4.14 -0.30
CA CYS A 36 4.19 3.14 -0.83
C CYS A 36 2.79 3.64 -1.18
N GLY A 37 2.40 4.84 -0.76
CA GLY A 37 1.06 5.38 -0.99
C GLY A 37 -0.02 4.79 -0.10
N ASN A 38 0.28 3.76 0.69
CA ASN A 38 -0.68 3.15 1.61
C ASN A 38 -1.14 4.16 2.67
N LYS A 39 -2.41 4.03 3.06
CA LYS A 39 -3.06 4.86 4.08
C LYS A 39 -3.14 4.11 5.41
N PHE A 40 -2.99 4.85 6.49
CA PHE A 40 -3.01 4.35 7.86
C PHE A 40 -3.77 5.33 8.75
N LEU A 41 -4.16 4.87 9.93
CA LEU A 41 -4.64 5.69 11.03
C LEU A 41 -3.55 5.76 12.10
N SER A 42 -3.21 6.97 12.52
CA SER A 42 -2.39 7.23 13.70
C SER A 42 -3.30 7.60 14.86
N THR A 43 -3.14 6.96 16.02
CA THR A 43 -3.79 7.38 17.27
C THR A 43 -2.92 8.40 18.01
N SER A 44 -3.52 9.17 18.92
CA SER A 44 -2.81 10.09 19.82
C SER A 44 -1.86 9.37 20.78
N GLN A 45 -2.05 8.06 20.99
CA GLN A 45 -1.16 7.21 21.77
C GLN A 45 0.05 6.69 20.98
N GLY A 46 0.12 6.98 19.67
CA GLY A 46 1.24 6.59 18.81
C GLY A 46 1.04 5.27 18.06
N ASP A 47 -0.13 4.63 18.19
CA ASP A 47 -0.43 3.43 17.41
C ASP A 47 -0.66 3.78 15.94
N VAL A 48 -0.19 2.89 15.05
CA VAL A 48 -0.41 3.00 13.62
C VAL A 48 -1.14 1.77 13.12
N LEU A 49 -2.36 1.97 12.63
CA LEU A 49 -3.22 0.92 12.10
C LEU A 49 -3.31 1.07 10.58
N GLN A 50 -2.99 0.02 9.83
CA GLN A 50 -3.22 0.02 8.39
C GLN A 50 -4.72 0.05 8.12
N ILE A 51 -5.18 1.01 7.31
CA ILE A 51 -6.56 1.00 6.82
C ILE A 51 -6.61 -0.13 5.81
N SER A 52 -7.38 -1.19 6.10
CA SER A 52 -7.53 -2.33 5.20
C SER A 52 -7.79 -1.85 3.78
N PHE A 53 -7.06 -2.45 2.84
CA PHE A 53 -7.12 -2.27 1.39
C PHE A 53 -8.51 -1.79 0.94
N GLY A 54 -8.58 -0.59 0.39
CA GLY A 54 -9.81 -0.17 -0.29
C GLY A 54 -10.07 -1.15 -1.44
N ASN A 55 -11.33 -1.42 -1.76
CA ASN A 55 -11.76 -2.40 -2.76
C ASN A 55 -10.91 -2.40 -4.07
N ASN A 56 -10.41 -1.23 -4.47
CA ASN A 56 -9.55 -1.02 -5.64
C ASN A 56 -8.23 -1.82 -5.58
N ASP A 57 -7.64 -2.02 -4.40
CA ASP A 57 -6.40 -2.78 -4.25
C ASP A 57 -6.64 -4.29 -4.44
N ILE A 58 -7.84 -4.77 -4.08
CA ILE A 58 -8.26 -6.15 -4.32
C ILE A 58 -8.48 -6.36 -5.82
N GLU A 59 -9.18 -5.43 -6.49
CA GLU A 59 -9.36 -5.48 -7.95
C GLU A 59 -8.02 -5.46 -8.68
N THR A 60 -7.09 -4.60 -8.26
CA THR A 60 -5.73 -4.54 -8.83
C THR A 60 -4.95 -5.84 -8.61
N LEU A 61 -5.13 -6.50 -7.46
CA LEU A 61 -4.51 -7.79 -7.17
C LEU A 61 -5.10 -8.92 -8.03
N ILE A 62 -6.43 -8.91 -8.21
CA ILE A 62 -7.14 -9.86 -9.07
C ILE A 62 -6.65 -9.71 -10.52
N ASP A 63 -6.60 -8.50 -11.05
CA ASP A 63 -6.11 -8.22 -12.40
C ASP A 63 -4.65 -8.70 -12.60
N TYR A 64 -3.81 -8.53 -11.58
CA TYR A 64 -2.43 -9.01 -11.63
C TYR A 64 -2.33 -10.53 -11.65
N LEU A 65 -3.15 -11.23 -10.86
CA LEU A 65 -3.16 -12.70 -10.82
C LEU A 65 -3.70 -13.29 -12.14
N ASP A 66 -4.77 -12.71 -12.70
CA ASP A 66 -5.32 -13.08 -14.01
C ASP A 66 -4.28 -12.89 -15.12
N PHE A 67 -3.56 -11.76 -15.11
CA PHE A 67 -2.49 -11.51 -16.08
C PHE A 67 -1.38 -12.57 -16.00
N GLN A 68 -1.00 -13.00 -14.79
CA GLN A 68 0.01 -14.04 -14.62
C GLN A 68 -0.49 -15.40 -15.13
N GLU A 69 -1.71 -15.83 -14.79
CA GLU A 69 -2.29 -17.08 -15.32
C GLU A 69 -2.30 -17.10 -16.85
N HIS A 70 -2.74 -16.01 -17.49
CA HIS A 70 -2.74 -15.89 -18.94
C HIS A 70 -1.33 -15.98 -19.55
N ARG A 71 -0.32 -15.43 -18.87
CA ARG A 71 1.09 -15.52 -19.30
C ARG A 71 1.63 -16.94 -19.18
N PHE A 72 1.25 -17.67 -18.13
CA PHE A 72 1.66 -19.07 -17.95
C PHE A 72 1.01 -20.00 -18.99
N ARG A 73 -0.29 -19.85 -19.26
CA ARG A 73 -1.00 -20.63 -20.31
C ARG A 73 -0.40 -20.46 -21.71
N LYS A 74 0.10 -19.27 -22.06
CA LYS A 74 0.75 -19.01 -23.36
C LYS A 74 2.17 -19.55 -23.47
N LYS A 75 2.80 -19.96 -22.35
CA LYS A 75 4.15 -20.53 -22.35
C LYS A 75 4.16 -22.05 -22.38
N THR A 76 3.05 -22.69 -22.04
CA THR A 76 2.87 -24.15 -22.03
C THR A 76 2.19 -24.69 -23.30
N ALA A 77 1.85 -23.82 -24.25
CA ALA A 77 1.27 -24.15 -25.55
C ALA A 77 2.30 -24.05 -26.67
#